data_AF-A0A7V2MGW9-F1
#
_entry.id   AF-A0A7V2MGW9-F1
#
_cell.length_a   1.000
_cell.length_b   1.000
_cell.length_c   1.000
_cell.angle_alpha   90.00
_cell.angle_beta   90.00
_cell.angle_gamma   90.00
#
_symmetry.space_group_name_H-M   'P 1'
#
loop_
_entity.id
_entity.type
_entity.pdbx_description
1 polymer ?
#
loop_
_entity_poly.entity_id
_entity_poly.type
_entity_poly.pdbx_seq_one_letter_code
_entity_poly.pdbx_strand_id
1 'polypeptide(L)' 'MFWEHRGNRSARSGNWKWVEFVNGGGGLFDLAADPGETRDLTGEKPQVAKMMRDKWNAWKKEMDEAEPRGPFRDY' A
#
# COMPACT_ATOMS: atom_id res chain seq x y z
N MET A 1 -2.76 6.96 1.69
CA MET A 1 -1.83 7.08 0.53
C MET A 1 -1.51 5.68 0.04
N PHE A 2 -1.60 5.45 -1.25
CA PHE A 2 -1.36 4.15 -1.87
C PHE A 2 -0.48 4.36 -3.10
N TRP A 3 0.42 3.41 -3.36
CA TRP A 3 1.25 3.44 -4.56
C TRP A 3 1.65 2.04 -5.00
N GLU A 4 1.99 1.94 -6.27
CA GLU A 4 2.55 0.76 -6.92
C GLU A 4 3.68 1.22 -7.85
N HIS A 5 4.87 0.64 -7.72
CA HIS A 5 5.99 0.95 -8.60
C HIS A 5 6.83 -0.30 -8.82
N ARG A 6 6.98 -0.71 -10.09
CA ARG A 6 7.76 -1.89 -10.52
C ARG A 6 7.42 -3.17 -9.72
N GLY A 7 6.14 -3.39 -9.43
CA GLY A 7 5.66 -4.53 -8.65
C GLY A 7 5.75 -4.38 -7.13
N ASN A 8 6.44 -3.34 -6.62
CA ASN A 8 6.43 -2.99 -5.21
C ASN A 8 5.16 -2.21 -4.88
N ARG A 9 4.51 -2.60 -3.79
CA ARG A 9 3.20 -2.11 -3.40
C ARG A 9 3.26 -1.56 -2.00
N SER A 10 2.56 -0.45 -1.76
CA SER A 10 2.46 0.10 -0.42
C SER A 10 1.09 0.74 -0.19
N ALA A 11 0.60 0.56 1.03
CA ALA A 11 -0.63 1.14 1.51
C ALA A 11 -0.41 1.79 2.87
N ARG A 12 -0.78 3.06 2.99
CA ARG A 12 -0.82 3.80 4.25
C ARG A 12 -2.24 4.26 4.53
N SER A 13 -2.78 3.80 5.66
CA SER A 13 -4.14 4.10 6.11
C SER A 13 -4.10 4.41 7.61
N GLY A 14 -4.28 5.69 7.96
CA GLY A 14 -4.09 6.18 9.32
C GLY A 14 -2.64 5.94 9.79
N ASN A 15 -2.51 5.25 10.91
CA ASN A 15 -1.22 4.92 11.54
C ASN A 15 -0.57 3.68 10.93
N TRP A 16 -1.32 2.86 10.20
CA TRP A 16 -0.79 1.63 9.62
C TRP A 16 -0.11 1.92 8.29
N LYS A 17 1.04 1.27 8.09
CA LYS A 17 1.74 1.22 6.81
C LYS A 17 2.01 -0.23 6.46
N TRP A 18 1.65 -0.60 5.25
CA TRP A 18 1.92 -1.89 4.66
C TRP A 18 2.80 -1.69 3.43
N VAL A 19 3.79 -2.55 3.28
CA VAL A 19 4.71 -2.60 2.15
C VAL A 19 4.86 -4.04 1.74
N GLU A 20 4.82 -4.31 0.44
CA GLU A 20 5.11 -5.61 -0.13
C GLU A 20 6.04 -5.42 -1.33
N PHE A 21 7.19 -6.08 -1.26
CA PHE A 21 8.17 -6.08 -2.34
C PHE A 21 7.96 -7.31 -3.21
N VAL A 22 8.15 -7.15 -4.52
CA VAL A 22 8.01 -8.25 -5.49
C VAL A 22 8.94 -9.43 -5.20
N ASN A 23 10.08 -9.17 -4.55
CA ASN A 23 11.07 -10.20 -4.18
C ASN A 23 10.72 -10.99 -2.91
N GLY A 24 9.46 -10.92 -2.43
CA GLY A 24 9.01 -11.65 -1.25
C GLY A 24 9.37 -11.00 0.09
N GLY A 25 9.76 -9.72 0.06
CA GLY A 25 9.98 -8.93 1.27
C GLY A 25 8.80 -8.01 1.59
N GLY A 26 8.94 -7.27 2.68
CA GLY A 26 7.95 -6.28 3.09
C GLY A 26 7.26 -6.68 4.39
N GLY A 27 6.42 -5.78 4.89
CA GLY A 27 5.91 -5.88 6.23
C GLY A 27 4.76 -4.94 6.53
N LEU A 28 4.19 -5.13 7.72
CA LEU A 28 3.18 -4.28 8.31
C LEU A 28 3.80 -3.54 9.49
N PHE A 29 3.69 -2.22 9.47
CA PHE A 29 4.26 -1.33 10.48
C PHE A 29 3.17 -0.43 11.05
N ASP A 30 3.25 -0.18 12.35
CA ASP A 30 2.42 0.82 13.03
C ASP A 30 3.26 2.09 13.21
N LEU A 31 3.03 3.09 12.39
CA LEU A 31 3.76 4.36 12.42
C LEU A 31 3.47 5.20 13.66
N ALA A 32 2.40 4.91 14.42
CA ALA A 32 2.15 5.62 15.67
C ALA A 32 3.05 5.12 16.80
N ALA A 33 3.30 3.81 16.84
CA ALA A 33 4.19 3.20 17.82
C ALA A 33 5.65 3.13 17.35
N ASP A 34 5.86 2.99 16.04
CA ASP A 34 7.15 2.76 15.41
C ASP A 34 7.24 3.51 14.05
N PRO A 35 7.46 4.84 14.08
CA PRO A 35 7.63 5.63 12.87
C PRO A 35 8.90 5.26 12.09
N GLY A 36 9.83 4.53 12.70
CA GLY A 36 11.07 4.05 12.09
C GLY A 36 10.92 2.75 11.30
N GLU A 37 9.74 2.12 11.28
CA GLU A 37 9.49 0.87 10.55
C GLU A 37 10.47 -0.25 10.91
N THR A 38 10.82 -0.35 12.20
CA THR A 38 11.76 -1.32 12.74
C THR A 38 11.10 -2.65 13.12
N ARG A 39 9.80 -2.64 13.45
CA ARG A 39 9.05 -3.82 13.91
C ARG A 39 8.05 -4.29 12.86
N ASP A 40 8.34 -5.44 12.25
CA ASP A 40 7.35 -6.12 11.41
C ASP A 40 6.25 -6.75 12.26
N LEU A 41 5.01 -6.31 12.04
CA LEU A 41 3.79 -6.81 12.70
C LEU A 41 3.00 -7.75 11.79
N THR A 42 3.56 -8.18 10.65
CA THR A 42 2.82 -9.02 9.69
C THR A 42 2.46 -10.37 10.31
N GLY A 43 3.38 -10.97 11.07
CA GLY A 43 3.14 -12.20 11.82
C GLY A 43 2.22 -12.01 13.03
N GLU A 44 2.32 -10.87 13.72
CA GLU A 44 1.53 -10.58 14.93
C GLU A 44 0.08 -10.17 14.61
N LYS A 45 -0.13 -9.49 13.47
CA LYS A 45 -1.43 -8.92 13.06
C LYS A 45 -1.76 -9.26 11.59
N PRO A 46 -1.91 -10.54 11.23
CA PRO A 46 -2.23 -10.95 9.86
C PRO A 46 -3.58 -10.37 9.38
N GLN A 47 -4.52 -10.17 10.30
CA GLN A 47 -5.82 -9.54 10.04
C GLN A 47 -5.69 -8.08 9.55
N VAL A 48 -4.75 -7.31 10.11
CA VAL A 48 -4.50 -5.93 9.71
C VAL A 48 -3.78 -5.92 8.37
N ALA A 49 -2.80 -6.80 8.17
CA ALA A 49 -2.15 -6.96 6.87
C ALA A 49 -3.16 -7.32 5.77
N LYS A 50 -4.16 -8.17 6.05
CA LYS A 50 -5.26 -8.45 5.13
C LYS A 50 -6.11 -7.19 4.86
N MET A 51 -6.52 -6.46 5.90
CA MET A 51 -7.29 -5.22 5.73
C MET A 51 -6.55 -4.19 4.86
N MET A 52 -5.24 -4.04 5.05
CA MET A 52 -4.43 -3.09 4.26
C MET A 52 -4.30 -3.52 2.81
N ARG A 53 -4.15 -4.84 2.55
CA ARG A 53 -4.20 -5.41 1.20
C ARG A 53 -5.54 -5.18 0.52
N ASP A 54 -6.64 -5.41 1.23
CA ASP A 54 -8.00 -5.15 0.72
C ASP A 54 -8.18 -3.67 0.33
N LYS A 55 -7.71 -2.74 1.17
CA LYS A 55 -7.73 -1.30 0.85
C LYS A 55 -6.87 -0.96 -0.37
N TRP A 56 -5.70 -1.58 -0.50
CA TRP A 56 -4.84 -1.38 -1.67
C TRP A 56 -5.49 -1.90 -2.95
N ASN A 57 -6.11 -3.10 -2.90
CA ASN A 57 -6.84 -3.67 -4.03
C ASN A 57 -8.02 -2.78 -4.45
N ALA A 58 -8.77 -2.24 -3.49
CA ALA A 58 -9.85 -1.30 -3.77
C ALA A 58 -9.32 -0.06 -4.48
N TRP A 59 -8.26 0.56 -3.96
CA TRP A 59 -7.62 1.71 -4.61
C TRP A 59 -7.10 1.37 -6.02
N LYS A 60 -6.50 0.18 -6.21
CA LYS A 60 -6.00 -0.24 -7.53
C LYS A 60 -7.15 -0.39 -8.53
N LYS A 61 -8.29 -0.94 -8.08
CA LYS A 61 -9.51 -1.03 -8.89
C LYS A 61 -10.04 0.36 -9.25
N GLU A 62 -10.07 1.29 -8.30
CA GLU A 62 -10.45 2.69 -8.56
C GLU A 62 -9.51 3.38 -9.56
N MET A 63 -8.20 3.10 -9.49
CA MET A 63 -7.22 3.65 -10.44
C MET A 63 -7.30 3.02 -11.84
N ASP A 64 -7.76 1.77 -11.94
CA ASP A 64 -7.99 1.06 -13.20
C ASP A 64 -9.32 1.49 -13.85
N GLU A 65 -10.35 1.69 -13.03
CA GLU A 65 -11.65 2.24 -13.44
C GLU A 65 -11.59 3.74 -13.76
N ALA A 66 -10.62 4.47 -13.19
CA ALA A 66 -10.37 5.86 -13.55
C ALA A 66 -9.99 5.91 -15.04
N GLU A 67 -10.84 6.56 -15.84
CA GLU A 67 -10.67 6.71 -17.29
C GLU A 67 -9.21 7.04 -17.64
N PRO A 68 -8.67 6.47 -18.74
CA PRO A 68 -7.34 6.82 -19.19
C PRO A 68 -7.29 8.33 -19.29
N ARG A 69 -6.37 8.94 -18.54
CA ARG A 69 -6.14 10.38 -18.54
C ARG A 69 -5.96 10.76 -20.00
N GLY A 70 -7.01 11.32 -20.60
CA GLY A 70 -7.04 11.66 -22.02
C GLY A 70 -5.85 12.54 -22.36
N PRO A 71 -5.45 12.64 -23.63
CA PRO A 71 -4.19 13.28 -24.01
C PRO A 71 -4.13 14.64 -23.33
N PHE A 72 -3.12 14.82 -22.47
CA PHE A 72 -2.78 16.14 -21.96
C PHE A 72 -2.67 17.02 -23.20
N ARG A 73 -3.64 17.92 -23.38
CA ARG A 73 -3.58 18.91 -24.45
C ARG A 73 -2.48 19.87 -24.05
N ASP A 74 -1.29 19.65 -24.59
CA ASP A 74 -0.27 20.68 -24.67
C ASP A 74 -0.91 21.92 -25.31
N TYR A 75 -0.92 23.03 -24.56
CA TYR A 75 -1.39 24.34 -25.01
C TYR A 75 -0.23 25.12 -25.62
#